data_AF-T2SWS9-F1
#
_entry.id   AF-T2SWS9-F1
#
_cell.length_a   1.000
_cell.length_b   1.000
_cell.length_c   1.000
_cell.angle_alpha   90.00
_cell.angle_beta   90.00
_cell.angle_gamma   90.00
#
_symmetry.space_group_name_H-M   'P 1'
#
loop_
_entity.id
_entity.type
_entity.pdbx_description
1 polymer ?
#
loop_
_entity_poly.entity_id
_entity_poly.type
_entity_poly.pdbx_seq_one_letter_code
_entity_poly.pdbx_strand_id
1 'polypeptide(L)'
;MAKQEYKQLPKRAEVHSATEQFKDTVKTSLGLDLFKGLGLTIKEFFSPSVTIHYPMEQLPLSPRYRAVHNLQRLLDSGSERCIGCGLCEKICTSNCIRIIT
;
A
#
# COMPACT_ATOMS: atom_id res chain seq x y z
N MET A 1 9.04 -7.13 12.96
CA MET A 1 8.12 -6.29 12.16
C MET A 1 8.91 -5.09 11.67
N ALA A 2 9.27 -5.03 10.38
CA ALA A 2 9.93 -3.85 9.83
C ALA A 2 8.95 -2.68 9.90
N LYS A 3 9.31 -1.63 10.65
CA LYS A 3 8.49 -0.42 10.82
C LYS A 3 8.46 0.28 9.45
N GLN A 4 7.34 0.23 8.73
CA GLN A 4 7.16 1.04 7.53
C GLN A 4 7.01 2.50 7.96
N GLU A 5 8.13 3.21 8.00
CA GLU A 5 8.19 4.63 8.33
C GLU A 5 7.92 5.43 7.06
N TYR A 6 6.64 5.70 6.79
CA TYR A 6 6.26 6.56 5.68
C TYR A 6 6.59 8.01 6.05
N LYS A 7 7.48 8.64 5.28
CA LYS A 7 7.76 10.08 5.43
C LYS A 7 6.62 10.86 4.79
N GLN A 8 5.77 11.49 5.58
CA GLN A 8 4.73 12.37 5.04
C GLN A 8 5.41 13.59 4.38
N LEU A 9 5.16 13.76 3.08
CA LEU A 9 5.65 14.90 2.32
C LEU A 9 4.79 16.13 2.63
N PRO A 10 5.39 17.30 2.89
CA PRO A 10 4.63 18.52 3.12
C PRO A 10 3.81 18.88 1.88
N LYS A 11 2.57 19.35 2.07
CA LYS A 11 1.74 19.87 0.98
C LYS A 11 2.41 21.12 0.39
N ARG A 12 2.55 21.17 -0.95
CA ARG A 12 3.03 22.36 -1.67
C ARG A 12 1.99 23.48 -1.54
N ALA A 13 2.43 24.71 -1.30
CA ALA A 13 1.55 25.87 -1.17
C ALA A 13 0.70 26.08 -2.43
N GLU A 14 -0.59 26.38 -2.26
CA GLU A 14 -1.54 26.62 -3.34
C GLU A 14 -1.38 28.04 -3.91
N VAL A 15 -1.20 28.16 -5.24
CA VAL A 15 -0.92 29.44 -5.91
C VAL A 15 -2.22 29.97 -6.54
N HIS A 16 -2.73 31.09 -6.02
CA HIS A 16 -4.08 31.59 -6.32
C HIS A 16 -4.18 32.63 -7.47
N SER A 17 -3.08 33.10 -8.07
CA SER A 17 -3.10 34.20 -9.07
C SER A 17 -2.23 33.93 -10.31
N ALA A 18 -2.72 34.31 -11.50
CA ALA A 18 -2.08 34.05 -12.80
C ALA A 18 -0.72 34.78 -12.98
N THR A 19 -0.53 35.94 -12.36
CA THR A 19 0.74 36.69 -12.43
C THR A 19 1.81 36.11 -11.50
N GLU A 20 1.40 35.53 -10.36
CA GLU A 20 2.26 34.78 -9.44
C GLU A 20 2.69 33.45 -10.08
N GLN A 21 1.76 32.74 -10.73
CA GLN A 21 2.06 31.52 -11.48
C GLN A 21 3.09 31.74 -12.59
N PHE A 22 3.00 32.86 -13.32
CA PHE A 22 3.95 33.18 -14.39
C PHE A 22 5.35 33.49 -13.83
N LYS A 23 5.45 34.28 -12.76
CA LYS A 23 6.75 34.60 -12.12
C LYS A 23 7.43 33.36 -11.55
N ASP A 24 6.68 32.48 -10.90
CA ASP A 24 7.21 31.23 -10.36
C ASP A 24 7.66 30.28 -11.47
N THR A 25 6.91 30.20 -12.58
CA THR A 25 7.28 29.36 -13.72
C THR A 25 8.57 29.85 -14.38
N VAL A 26 8.75 31.17 -14.53
CA VAL A 26 9.99 31.75 -15.05
C VAL A 26 11.15 31.53 -14.08
N LYS A 27 10.92 31.69 -12.77
CA LYS A 27 11.94 31.46 -11.74
C LYS A 27 12.36 29.99 -11.63
N THR A 28 11.44 29.05 -11.78
CA THR A 28 11.73 27.61 -11.73
C THR A 28 12.35 27.09 -13.03
N SER A 29 11.96 27.64 -14.19
CA SER A 29 12.48 27.22 -15.51
C SER A 29 13.89 27.76 -15.81
N LEU A 30 14.18 29.01 -15.42
CA LEU A 30 15.51 29.62 -15.61
C LEU A 30 16.38 29.57 -14.35
N GLY A 31 15.85 29.13 -13.22
CA GLY A 31 16.57 29.07 -11.94
C GLY A 31 17.25 27.73 -11.65
N LEU A 32 17.90 27.67 -10.49
CA LEU A 32 18.65 26.51 -9.99
C LEU A 32 17.77 25.33 -9.53
N ASP A 33 16.44 25.48 -9.54
CA ASP A 33 15.51 24.44 -9.10
C ASP A 33 15.53 23.21 -10.03
N LEU A 34 15.74 23.39 -11.33
CA LEU A 34 15.88 22.29 -12.27
C LEU A 34 17.13 21.44 -11.98
N PHE A 35 18.26 22.10 -11.75
CA PHE A 35 19.52 21.42 -11.39
C PHE A 35 19.45 20.76 -10.02
N LYS A 36 18.70 21.35 -9.07
CA LYS A 36 18.44 20.75 -7.76
C LYS A 36 17.60 19.47 -7.88
N GLY A 37 16.60 19.45 -8.75
CA GLY A 37 15.82 18.25 -9.07
C GLY A 37 16.67 17.18 -9.74
N LEU A 38 17.48 17.55 -10.74
CA LEU A 38 18.37 16.63 -11.43
C LEU A 38 19.47 16.06 -10.51
N GLY A 39 20.02 16.87 -9.61
CA GLY A 39 20.97 16.39 -8.60
C GLY A 39 20.36 15.35 -7.66
N LEU A 40 19.08 15.51 -7.32
CA LEU A 40 18.35 14.53 -6.50
C LEU A 40 18.12 13.21 -7.27
N THR A 41 17.72 13.28 -8.55
CA THR A 41 17.52 12.07 -9.35
C THR A 41 18.83 11.32 -9.58
N ILE A 42 19.93 12.03 -9.85
CA ILE A 42 21.27 11.42 -9.95
C ILE A 42 21.66 10.76 -8.64
N LYS A 43 21.41 11.41 -7.50
CA LYS A 43 21.69 10.82 -6.18
C LYS A 43 20.90 9.53 -5.95
N GLU A 44 19.61 9.52 -6.29
CA GLU A 44 18.75 8.35 -6.11
C GLU A 44 19.07 7.24 -7.12
N PHE A 45 19.59 7.58 -8.30
CA PHE A 45 20.02 6.58 -9.28
C PHE A 45 21.17 5.69 -8.76
N PHE A 46 22.01 6.22 -7.87
CA PHE A 46 23.06 5.46 -7.19
C PHE A 46 22.62 4.86 -5.84
N SER A 47 21.37 5.04 -5.42
CA SER A 47 20.86 4.42 -4.20
C SER A 47 20.60 2.92 -4.43
N PRO A 48 20.68 2.08 -3.38
CA PRO A 48 20.41 0.66 -3.51
C PRO A 48 18.93 0.41 -3.87
N SER A 49 18.70 -0.52 -4.81
CA SER A 49 17.34 -0.91 -5.22
C SER A 49 16.59 -1.60 -4.07
N VAL A 50 15.36 -1.18 -3.82
CA VAL A 50 14.43 -1.81 -2.85
C VAL A 50 13.56 -2.92 -3.47
N THR A 51 13.90 -3.37 -4.68
CA THR A 51 13.16 -4.38 -5.44
C THR A 51 13.37 -5.77 -4.85
N ILE A 52 12.30 -6.56 -4.79
CA ILE A 52 12.32 -7.96 -4.34
C ILE A 52 12.11 -8.85 -5.56
N HIS A 53 12.97 -9.84 -5.75
CA HIS A 53 12.94 -10.72 -6.92
C HIS A 53 11.92 -11.86 -6.76
N TYR A 54 10.65 -11.58 -7.05
CA TYR A 54 9.63 -12.63 -7.12
C TYR A 54 9.86 -13.53 -8.35
N PRO A 55 9.78 -14.87 -8.28
CA PRO A 55 9.31 -15.69 -7.15
C PRO A 55 10.41 -16.22 -6.19
N MET A 56 11.68 -15.91 -6.43
CA MET A 56 12.80 -16.44 -5.63
C MET A 56 12.83 -15.88 -4.21
N GLU A 57 12.44 -14.62 -4.05
CA GLU A 57 12.34 -13.94 -2.77
C GLU A 57 10.88 -13.54 -2.49
N GLN A 58 10.41 -13.82 -1.28
CA GLN A 58 9.05 -13.50 -0.84
C GLN A 58 9.07 -12.44 0.25
N LEU A 59 8.12 -11.51 0.20
CA LEU A 59 7.94 -10.50 1.23
C LEU A 59 7.49 -11.17 2.55
N PRO A 60 8.03 -10.79 3.72
CA PRO A 60 7.55 -11.32 4.99
C PRO A 60 6.11 -10.87 5.25
N LEU A 61 5.18 -11.82 5.23
CA LEU A 61 3.77 -11.57 5.54
C LEU A 61 3.57 -11.43 7.05
N SER A 62 2.70 -10.51 7.46
CA SER A 62 2.31 -10.39 8.86
C SER A 62 1.43 -11.59 9.30
N PRO A 63 1.45 -11.99 10.57
CA PRO A 63 0.56 -13.05 11.08
C PRO A 63 -0.94 -12.76 10.94
N ARG A 64 -1.30 -11.49 10.69
CA ARG A 64 -2.69 -11.03 10.51
C ARG A 64 -3.07 -10.84 9.04
N TYR A 65 -2.21 -11.24 8.11
CA TYR A 65 -2.50 -11.15 6.69
C TYR A 65 -3.74 -12.00 6.35
N ARG A 66 -4.73 -11.36 5.72
CA ARG A 66 -5.97 -12.01 5.31
C ARG A 66 -5.82 -12.50 3.88
N ALA A 67 -5.60 -13.81 3.74
CA ALA A 67 -5.41 -14.47 2.47
C ALA A 67 -6.68 -15.25 2.09
N VAL A 68 -6.52 -16.53 1.76
CA VAL A 68 -7.58 -17.45 1.39
C VAL A 68 -8.41 -17.84 2.63
N HIS A 69 -9.73 -17.80 2.49
CA HIS A 69 -10.66 -18.26 3.52
C HIS A 69 -10.62 -19.79 3.62
N ASN A 70 -10.48 -20.33 4.83
CA ASN A 70 -10.46 -21.77 5.08
C ASN A 70 -11.35 -22.13 6.28
N LEU A 71 -12.12 -23.21 6.18
CA LEU A 71 -12.92 -23.76 7.27
C LEU A 71 -12.02 -24.58 8.21
N GLN A 72 -11.87 -24.10 9.44
CA GLN A 72 -11.09 -24.81 10.45
C GLN A 72 -11.82 -26.08 10.93
N ARG A 73 -11.03 -27.10 11.27
CA ARG A 73 -11.49 -28.36 11.88
C ARG A 73 -11.20 -28.38 13.38
N LEU A 74 -11.89 -29.24 14.13
CA LEU A 74 -11.55 -29.55 15.52
C LEU A 74 -10.24 -30.36 15.57
N LEU A 75 -9.39 -30.12 16.57
CA LEU A 75 -8.13 -30.85 16.72
C LEU A 75 -8.37 -32.32 17.10
N ASP A 76 -9.40 -32.58 17.92
CA ASP A 76 -9.63 -33.92 18.48
C ASP A 76 -10.41 -34.84 17.54
N SER A 77 -11.48 -34.35 16.93
CA SER A 77 -12.41 -35.14 16.11
C SER A 77 -12.17 -35.04 14.60
N GLY A 78 -11.39 -34.05 14.14
CA GLY A 78 -11.19 -33.79 12.71
C GLY A 78 -12.44 -33.32 11.94
N SER A 79 -13.58 -33.18 12.62
CA SER A 79 -14.82 -32.64 12.07
C SER A 79 -14.73 -31.14 11.84
N GLU A 80 -15.48 -30.62 10.88
CA GLU A 80 -15.63 -29.18 10.65
C GLU A 80 -16.16 -28.45 11.89
N ARG A 81 -15.68 -27.21 12.13
CA ARG A 81 -16.20 -26.34 13.19
C ARG A 81 -17.53 -25.66 12.83
N CYS A 82 -17.90 -25.69 11.56
CA CYS A 82 -19.11 -25.03 11.07
C CYS A 82 -20.35 -25.84 11.48
N ILE A 83 -21.32 -25.19 12.11
CA ILE A 83 -22.61 -25.78 12.50
C ILE A 83 -23.78 -25.30 11.61
N GLY A 84 -23.50 -24.57 10.53
CA GLY A 84 -24.54 -24.04 9.64
C GLY A 84 -25.37 -22.89 10.22
N CYS A 85 -24.83 -22.10 11.16
CA CYS A 85 -25.59 -21.06 11.86
C CYS A 85 -26.04 -19.85 11.00
N GLY A 86 -25.53 -19.68 9.78
CA GLY A 86 -25.89 -18.57 8.89
C GLY A 86 -25.25 -17.21 9.22
N LEU A 87 -24.51 -17.07 10.33
CA LEU A 87 -23.94 -15.78 10.75
C LEU A 87 -22.92 -15.21 9.75
N CYS A 88 -22.10 -16.07 9.14
CA CYS A 88 -21.08 -15.66 8.18
C CYS A 88 -21.68 -15.09 6.89
N GLU A 89 -22.82 -15.63 6.45
CA GLU A 89 -23.58 -15.11 5.30
C GLU A 89 -24.18 -13.73 5.63
N LYS A 90 -24.78 -13.58 6.82
CA LYS A 90 -25.41 -12.32 7.24
C LYS A 90 -24.43 -11.15 7.43
N ILE A 91 -23.20 -11.40 7.91
CA ILE A 91 -22.20 -10.34 8.16
C ILE A 91 -21.40 -9.97 6.90
N CYS A 92 -21.49 -10.76 5.83
CA CYS A 92 -20.72 -10.55 4.62
C CYS A 92 -21.20 -9.30 3.88
N THR A 93 -20.34 -8.28 3.80
CA THR A 93 -20.68 -7.02 3.10
C THR A 93 -20.76 -7.17 1.58
N SER A 94 -20.09 -8.18 1.02
CA SER A 94 -20.07 -8.46 -0.42
C SER A 94 -21.01 -9.58 -0.86
N ASN A 95 -21.81 -10.16 0.06
CA ASN A 95 -22.74 -11.27 -0.21
C ASN A 95 -22.12 -12.44 -1.01
N CYS A 96 -20.85 -12.78 -0.75
CA CYS A 96 -20.14 -13.84 -1.48
C CYS A 96 -20.19 -15.22 -0.78
N ILE A 97 -20.74 -15.29 0.43
CA ILE A 97 -20.89 -16.51 1.21
C ILE A 97 -22.35 -16.95 1.13
N ARG A 98 -22.59 -18.23 0.82
CA ARG A 98 -23.93 -18.83 0.83
C ARG A 98 -23.90 -20.09 1.68
N ILE A 99 -24.78 -20.17 2.68
CA ILE A 99 -24.92 -21.33 3.54
C ILE A 99 -26.20 -22.06 3.15
N ILE A 100 -26.09 -23.35 2.86
CA ILE A 100 -27.24 -24.22 2.55
C ILE A 100 -27.43 -25.10 3.78
N THR A 101 -28.47 -24.80 4.55
CA THR A 101 -28.95 -25.60 5.70
C THR A 101 -30.01 -26.58 5.27
#